data_AF-A0A1I4T4Z2-F1
#
_entry.id   AF-A0A1I4T4Z2-F1
#
_cell.length_a   1.000
_cell.length_b   1.000
_cell.length_c   1.000
_cell.angle_alpha   90.00
_cell.angle_beta   90.00
_cell.angle_gamma   90.00
#
_symmetry.space_group_name_H-M   'P 1'
#
loop_
_entity.id
_entity.type
_entity.pdbx_description
1 polymer ?
#
loop_
_entity_poly.entity_id
_entity_poly.type
_entity_poly.pdbx_seq_one_letter_code
_entity_poly.pdbx_strand_id
1 'polypeptide(L)'
;MSADSEYCVTCGQKLPPPEGFAYGTRKPMSNRIGIAISVGLHLIGVLYYLFRPAEPFHRTPPPGGGQIVYIEPLKPNQPKLPKQQPKKTEVAKAKPPPQQRQKTATITPPAAKPKLETYVPPVVAPMQPPPEQDMSEMIAKARARRAAANPTPAEPAAESDAERGLRIAKANIAGAQGRSNGADRDDTGGVFTILSQTSHSADVKFKGWNANFKRNWSQQVHVEQGAELDIETAIVKQMIVVIRKEKTDDFQWDSHRLGRVVNMSARKEDEAELTAFLMKEMFPEHRRR
;
A
#
# COMPACT_ATOMS: atom_id res chain seq x y z
N MET A 1 -23.75 -49.58 -65.76
CA MET A 1 -23.92 -48.95 -67.09
C MET A 1 -24.59 -47.61 -66.81
N SER A 2 -23.95 -46.46 -66.88
CA SER A 2 -22.91 -46.00 -67.81
C SER A 2 -22.04 -44.96 -67.09
N ALA A 3 -20.73 -45.19 -66.98
CA ALA A 3 -19.80 -44.30 -66.30
C ALA A 3 -18.98 -43.41 -67.27
N ASP A 4 -19.35 -43.39 -68.55
CA ASP A 4 -18.53 -42.80 -69.63
C ASP A 4 -19.29 -41.80 -70.51
N SER A 5 -20.38 -41.18 -70.02
CA SER A 5 -21.03 -40.09 -70.78
C SER A 5 -20.40 -38.75 -70.43
N GLU A 6 -19.62 -38.20 -71.35
CA GLU A 6 -18.99 -36.86 -71.28
C GLU A 6 -20.02 -35.70 -71.19
N TYR A 7 -21.31 -36.03 -71.31
CA TYR A 7 -22.45 -35.13 -71.29
C TYR A 7 -23.50 -35.63 -70.30
N CYS A 8 -24.16 -34.70 -69.61
CA CYS A 8 -25.26 -35.01 -68.69
C CYS A 8 -26.47 -35.56 -69.47
N VAL A 9 -26.96 -36.73 -69.10
CA VAL A 9 -28.05 -37.44 -69.79
C VAL A 9 -29.39 -36.66 -69.72
N THR A 10 -29.55 -35.77 -68.75
CA THR A 10 -30.81 -35.04 -68.50
C THR A 10 -30.87 -33.67 -69.18
N CYS A 11 -29.73 -33.04 -69.45
CA CYS A 11 -29.68 -31.67 -69.99
C CYS A 11 -28.69 -31.48 -71.15
N GLY A 12 -27.96 -32.51 -71.56
CA GLY A 12 -27.00 -32.47 -72.67
C GLY A 12 -25.77 -31.60 -72.43
N GLN A 13 -25.59 -31.06 -71.23
CA GLN A 13 -24.47 -30.19 -70.91
C GLN A 13 -23.18 -31.00 -70.70
N LYS A 14 -22.07 -30.55 -71.33
CA LYS A 14 -20.76 -31.18 -71.20
C LYS A 14 -20.28 -31.10 -69.74
N LEU A 15 -19.98 -32.24 -69.14
CA LEU A 15 -19.46 -32.30 -67.79
C LEU A 15 -17.98 -31.86 -67.81
N PRO A 16 -17.52 -31.03 -66.85
CA PRO A 16 -16.11 -30.68 -66.76
C PRO A 16 -15.27 -31.96 -66.60
N PRO A 17 -14.08 -32.04 -67.24
CA PRO A 17 -13.24 -33.21 -67.13
C PRO A 17 -12.95 -33.49 -65.64
N PRO A 18 -12.86 -34.76 -65.21
CA PRO A 18 -12.60 -35.14 -63.83
C PRO A 18 -11.14 -34.87 -63.45
N GLU A 19 -10.70 -33.62 -63.55
CA GLU A 19 -9.45 -33.15 -62.97
C GLU A 19 -9.79 -32.46 -61.64
N GLY A 20 -9.51 -33.15 -60.53
CA GLY A 20 -9.35 -32.41 -59.27
C GLY A 20 -9.64 -33.11 -57.95
N PHE A 21 -10.17 -34.35 -57.91
CA PHE A 21 -10.47 -35.01 -56.62
C PHE A 21 -9.84 -36.40 -56.49
N ALA A 22 -8.64 -36.60 -57.04
CA ALA A 22 -7.79 -37.72 -56.64
C ALA A 22 -7.15 -37.42 -55.27
N TYR A 23 -7.92 -37.60 -54.19
CA TYR A 23 -7.35 -37.69 -52.85
C TYR A 23 -6.54 -38.97 -52.73
N GLY A 24 -5.24 -38.83 -52.95
CA GLY A 24 -4.26 -39.88 -52.67
C GLY A 24 -3.72 -40.50 -53.95
N THR A 25 -2.45 -40.18 -54.23
CA THR A 25 -1.38 -41.09 -54.70
C THR A 25 -0.26 -40.39 -55.47
N ARG A 26 -0.06 -39.08 -55.30
CA ARG A 26 1.26 -38.46 -55.59
C ARG A 26 1.62 -37.43 -54.54
N LYS A 27 2.31 -37.84 -53.47
CA LYS A 27 3.04 -36.87 -52.63
C LYS A 27 4.19 -36.34 -53.48
N PRO A 28 4.20 -35.06 -53.89
CA PRO A 28 5.35 -34.53 -54.60
C PRO A 28 6.54 -34.56 -53.65
N MET A 29 7.72 -34.98 -54.14
CA MET A 29 8.93 -35.08 -53.30
C MET A 29 9.26 -33.76 -52.58
N SER A 30 8.79 -32.63 -53.11
CA SER A 30 8.88 -31.30 -52.48
C SER A 30 8.25 -31.23 -51.08
N ASN A 31 7.13 -31.93 -50.82
CA ASN A 31 6.50 -31.92 -49.48
C ASN A 31 7.33 -32.70 -48.46
N ARG A 32 8.04 -33.75 -48.88
CA ARG A 32 8.95 -34.48 -48.00
C ARG A 32 10.21 -33.67 -47.70
N ILE A 33 10.72 -32.93 -48.69
CA ILE A 33 11.85 -32.02 -48.53
C ILE A 33 11.49 -30.88 -47.56
N GLY A 34 10.31 -30.27 -47.71
CA GLY A 34 9.84 -29.21 -46.80
C GLY A 34 9.71 -29.68 -45.35
N ILE A 35 9.15 -30.88 -45.13
CA ILE A 35 9.06 -31.47 -43.79
C ILE A 35 10.45 -31.77 -43.22
N ALA A 36 11.37 -32.31 -44.03
CA ALA A 36 12.74 -32.60 -43.58
C ALA A 36 13.50 -31.33 -43.19
N ILE A 37 13.35 -30.23 -43.95
CA ILE A 37 13.97 -28.94 -43.64
C ILE A 37 13.39 -28.37 -42.33
N SER A 38 12.07 -28.41 -42.17
CA SER A 38 11.42 -27.95 -40.94
C SER A 38 11.93 -28.73 -39.72
N VAL A 39 11.93 -30.06 -39.78
CA VAL A 39 12.41 -30.90 -38.68
C VAL A 39 13.89 -30.65 -38.40
N GLY A 40 14.73 -30.52 -39.43
CA GLY A 40 16.15 -30.18 -39.29
C GLY A 40 16.38 -28.85 -38.57
N LEU A 41 15.61 -27.81 -38.90
CA LEU A 41 15.74 -26.49 -38.29
C LEU A 41 15.36 -26.52 -36.80
N HIS A 42 14.32 -27.28 -36.44
CA HIS A 42 13.94 -27.46 -35.04
C HIS A 42 15.00 -28.24 -34.25
N LEU A 43 15.59 -29.30 -34.83
CA LEU A 43 16.67 -30.06 -34.19
C LEU A 43 17.93 -29.21 -33.99
N ILE A 44 18.27 -28.36 -34.96
CA ILE A 44 19.38 -27.40 -34.83
C ILE A 44 19.09 -26.38 -33.72
N GLY A 45 17.85 -25.87 -33.62
CA GLY A 45 17.46 -24.96 -32.54
C GLY A 45 17.55 -25.59 -31.15
N VAL A 46 17.13 -26.85 -31.01
CA VAL A 46 17.26 -27.62 -29.76
C VAL A 46 18.71 -27.88 -29.41
N LEU A 47 19.53 -28.30 -30.38
CA LEU A 47 20.98 -28.48 -30.17
C LEU A 47 21.64 -27.16 -29.77
N TYR A 48 21.30 -26.05 -30.42
CA TYR A 48 21.82 -24.75 -30.04
C TYR A 48 21.44 -24.39 -28.60
N TYR A 49 20.19 -24.62 -28.18
CA TYR A 49 19.77 -24.37 -26.80
C TYR A 49 20.53 -25.24 -25.79
N LEU A 50 20.72 -26.54 -26.06
CA LEU A 50 21.44 -27.45 -25.18
C LEU A 50 22.94 -27.17 -25.08
N PHE A 51 23.54 -26.66 -26.16
CA PHE A 51 24.96 -26.35 -26.23
C PHE A 51 25.28 -24.85 -26.13
N ARG A 52 24.30 -24.01 -25.74
CA ARG A 52 24.54 -22.58 -25.50
C ARG A 52 25.54 -22.42 -24.34
N PRO A 53 26.73 -21.84 -24.57
CA PRO A 53 27.62 -21.50 -23.46
C PRO A 53 26.91 -20.48 -22.57
N ALA A 54 26.95 -20.70 -21.25
CA ALA A 54 26.41 -19.74 -20.29
C ALA A 54 27.13 -18.40 -20.47
N GLU A 55 26.38 -17.34 -20.81
CA GLU A 55 26.95 -16.00 -20.86
C GLU A 55 27.49 -15.63 -19.48
N PRO A 56 28.74 -15.15 -19.38
CA PRO A 56 29.25 -14.65 -18.12
C PRO A 56 28.40 -13.45 -17.72
N PHE A 57 27.65 -13.58 -16.62
CA PHE A 57 26.95 -12.48 -15.98
C PHE A 57 27.99 -11.40 -15.61
N HIS A 58 28.12 -10.38 -16.46
CA HIS A 58 28.83 -9.16 -16.12
C HIS A 58 28.01 -8.41 -15.07
N ARG A 59 28.30 -8.70 -13.80
CA ARG A 59 27.91 -7.81 -12.71
C ARG A 59 28.65 -6.51 -12.93
N THR A 60 27.93 -5.45 -13.28
CA THR A 60 28.47 -4.10 -13.17
C THR A 60 28.95 -3.93 -11.73
N PRO A 61 30.21 -3.54 -11.50
CA PRO A 61 30.65 -3.24 -10.15
C PRO A 61 29.76 -2.12 -9.60
N PRO A 62 29.35 -2.19 -8.32
CA PRO A 62 28.61 -1.08 -7.71
C PRO A 62 29.44 0.20 -7.90
N PRO A 63 28.79 1.35 -8.19
CA PRO A 63 29.50 2.61 -8.32
C PRO A 63 30.37 2.82 -7.08
N GLY A 64 31.64 3.17 -7.32
CA GLY A 64 32.67 3.34 -6.30
C GLY A 64 32.13 4.09 -5.09
N GLY A 65 32.36 3.49 -3.93
CA GLY A 65 31.75 3.86 -2.66
C GLY A 65 31.69 5.36 -2.43
N GLY A 66 30.49 5.82 -2.04
CA GLY A 66 30.35 7.09 -1.35
C GLY A 66 31.41 7.18 -0.25
N GLN A 67 32.06 8.34 -0.18
CA GLN A 67 33.14 8.64 0.75
C GLN A 67 32.64 8.41 2.18
N ILE A 68 32.93 7.24 2.74
CA ILE A 68 32.68 6.95 4.14
C ILE A 68 33.71 7.73 4.95
N VAL A 69 33.26 8.82 5.58
CA VAL A 69 34.06 9.51 6.61
C VAL A 69 34.08 8.58 7.81
N TYR A 70 35.19 7.87 7.99
CA TYR A 70 35.47 7.11 9.20
C TYR A 70 35.67 8.09 10.34
N ILE A 71 34.64 8.25 11.17
CA ILE A 71 34.78 8.87 12.49
C ILE A 71 35.34 7.75 13.38
N GLU A 72 36.63 7.82 13.70
CA GLU A 72 37.24 6.92 14.68
C GLU A 72 36.44 7.00 15.99
N PRO A 73 35.86 5.89 16.48
CA PRO A 73 35.25 5.89 17.79
C PRO A 73 36.36 6.11 18.82
N LEU A 74 36.23 7.17 19.62
CA LEU A 74 37.06 7.40 20.80
C LEU A 74 37.13 6.10 21.61
N LYS A 75 38.36 5.64 21.87
CA LYS A 75 38.64 4.46 22.70
C LYS A 75 37.80 4.54 23.98
N PRO A 76 36.93 3.55 24.26
CA PRO A 76 36.16 3.55 25.50
C PRO A 76 37.13 3.38 26.67
N ASN A 77 37.39 4.48 27.37
CA ASN A 77 38.05 4.45 28.65
C ASN A 77 37.10 3.71 29.61
N GLN A 78 37.46 2.48 29.97
CA GLN A 78 36.63 1.62 30.81
C GLN A 78 36.41 2.27 32.18
N PRO A 79 35.17 2.65 32.54
CA PRO A 79 34.85 2.97 33.91
C PRO A 79 34.69 1.64 34.65
N LYS A 80 35.48 1.43 35.71
CA LYS A 80 35.36 0.28 36.61
C LYS A 80 33.95 0.27 37.19
N LEU A 81 33.19 -0.77 36.86
CA LEU A 81 31.86 -1.02 37.39
C LEU A 81 31.95 -1.39 38.88
N PRO A 82 31.31 -0.66 39.82
CA PRO A 82 31.12 -1.15 41.17
C PRO A 82 30.06 -2.26 41.15
N LYS A 83 30.41 -3.44 41.67
CA LYS A 83 29.45 -4.54 41.92
C LYS A 83 28.39 -4.06 42.93
N GLN A 84 27.18 -3.79 42.46
CA GLN A 84 26.01 -3.70 43.33
C GLN A 84 25.39 -5.10 43.50
N GLN A 85 25.19 -5.49 44.76
CA GLN A 85 24.47 -6.69 45.14
C GLN A 85 22.98 -6.55 44.80
N PRO A 86 22.31 -7.63 44.38
CA PRO A 86 20.88 -7.59 44.08
C PRO A 86 20.07 -7.46 45.37
N LYS A 87 19.43 -6.31 45.56
CA LYS A 87 18.39 -6.15 46.59
C LYS A 87 17.10 -6.79 46.05
N LYS A 88 16.58 -7.78 46.76
CA LYS A 88 15.27 -8.39 46.52
C LYS A 88 14.19 -7.30 46.43
N THR A 89 13.56 -7.17 45.27
CA THR A 89 12.32 -6.41 45.12
C THR A 89 11.16 -7.31 45.51
N GLU A 90 10.49 -6.96 46.59
CA GLU A 90 9.22 -7.55 46.99
C GLU A 90 8.12 -7.10 46.00
N VAL A 91 7.37 -8.07 45.48
CA VAL A 91 6.33 -7.85 44.48
C VAL A 91 5.11 -7.21 45.14
N ALA A 92 4.93 -5.91 44.94
CA ALA A 92 3.68 -5.24 45.28
C ALA A 92 2.60 -5.60 44.25
N LYS A 93 1.54 -6.25 44.73
CA LYS A 93 0.37 -6.68 43.97
C LYS A 93 -0.36 -5.48 43.36
N ALA A 94 -0.42 -5.43 42.02
CA ALA A 94 -1.14 -4.40 41.28
C ALA A 94 -2.66 -4.50 41.51
N LYS A 95 -3.30 -3.39 41.88
CA LYS A 95 -4.76 -3.25 41.89
C LYS A 95 -5.28 -3.05 40.46
N PRO A 96 -6.47 -3.58 40.11
CA PRO A 96 -7.06 -3.42 38.79
C PRO A 96 -7.50 -1.96 38.54
N PRO A 97 -7.48 -1.49 37.27
CA PRO A 97 -7.87 -0.13 36.92
C PRO A 97 -9.38 0.10 37.08
N PRO A 98 -9.82 1.30 37.48
CA PRO A 98 -11.24 1.62 37.60
C PRO A 98 -11.90 1.70 36.22
N GLN A 99 -12.98 0.95 36.03
CA GLN A 99 -13.86 1.03 34.87
C GLN A 99 -14.49 2.43 34.80
N GLN A 100 -14.37 3.08 33.64
CA GLN A 100 -15.09 4.32 33.34
C GLN A 100 -16.59 4.02 33.28
N ARG A 101 -17.34 4.52 34.28
CA ARG A 101 -18.81 4.55 34.23
C ARG A 101 -19.24 5.56 33.17
N GLN A 102 -19.83 5.06 32.09
CA GLN A 102 -20.60 5.85 31.14
C GLN A 102 -21.75 6.54 31.91
N LYS A 103 -21.82 7.87 31.83
CA LYS A 103 -22.93 8.64 32.39
C LYS A 103 -24.11 8.51 31.43
N THR A 104 -25.07 7.66 31.77
CA THR A 104 -26.39 7.66 31.15
C THR A 104 -27.11 8.96 31.49
N ALA A 105 -27.55 9.69 30.46
CA ALA A 105 -28.39 10.87 30.62
C ALA A 105 -29.75 10.43 31.17
N THR A 106 -29.99 10.67 32.46
CA THR A 106 -31.32 10.51 33.05
C THR A 106 -32.13 11.75 32.71
N ILE A 107 -33.16 11.57 31.88
CA ILE A 107 -34.18 12.58 31.61
C ILE A 107 -34.93 12.79 32.93
N THR A 108 -34.75 13.96 33.54
CA THR A 108 -35.47 14.36 34.75
C THR A 108 -36.76 15.08 34.33
N PRO A 109 -37.95 14.73 34.86
CA PRO A 109 -39.15 15.51 34.64
C PRO A 109 -39.05 16.90 35.31
N PRO A 110 -39.71 17.94 34.77
CA PRO A 110 -39.60 19.29 35.32
C PRO A 110 -40.26 19.38 36.71
N ALA A 111 -39.46 19.73 37.71
CA ALA A 111 -39.93 20.03 39.06
C ALA A 111 -40.74 21.33 39.08
N ALA A 112 -41.83 21.29 39.85
CA ALA A 112 -42.73 22.40 40.11
C ALA A 112 -41.98 23.63 40.68
N LYS A 113 -42.37 24.80 40.19
CA LYS A 113 -41.81 26.12 40.57
C LYS A 113 -42.05 26.38 42.08
N PRO A 114 -41.00 26.62 42.90
CA PRO A 114 -41.18 27.20 44.21
C PRO A 114 -41.29 28.74 44.11
N LYS A 115 -41.99 29.25 45.12
CA LYS A 115 -42.59 30.57 45.28
C LYS A 115 -41.53 31.66 45.41
N LEU A 116 -41.84 32.85 44.89
CA LEU A 116 -41.07 34.08 45.06
C LEU A 116 -40.87 34.37 46.55
N GLU A 117 -39.61 34.36 47.00
CA GLU A 117 -39.23 34.94 48.28
C GLU A 117 -38.67 36.34 48.09
N THR A 118 -39.27 37.21 48.89
CA THR A 118 -39.07 38.62 49.12
C THR A 118 -37.61 39.06 49.24
N TYR A 119 -37.32 40.17 48.57
CA TYR A 119 -36.11 40.98 48.64
C TYR A 119 -35.81 41.48 50.06
N VAL A 120 -34.59 41.24 50.53
CA VAL A 120 -33.99 41.98 51.66
C VAL A 120 -32.62 42.51 51.18
N PRO A 121 -32.34 43.82 51.26
CA PRO A 121 -31.09 44.38 50.77
C PRO A 121 -29.88 43.99 51.65
N PRO A 122 -28.66 44.00 51.09
CA PRO A 122 -27.49 43.33 51.64
C PRO A 122 -26.84 44.07 52.81
N VAL A 123 -26.40 43.31 53.82
CA VAL A 123 -25.45 43.78 54.83
C VAL A 123 -24.08 43.92 54.17
N VAL A 124 -23.54 45.13 54.22
CA VAL A 124 -22.25 45.53 53.65
C VAL A 124 -21.14 44.76 54.35
N ALA A 125 -20.46 43.86 53.64
CA ALA A 125 -19.21 43.27 54.12
C ALA A 125 -18.06 44.28 53.93
N PRO A 126 -17.21 44.53 54.94
CA PRO A 126 -16.04 45.38 54.77
C PRO A 126 -15.05 44.71 53.81
N MET A 127 -14.85 45.30 52.64
CA MET A 127 -13.78 44.91 51.72
C MET A 127 -12.44 45.22 52.38
N GLN A 128 -11.68 44.18 52.74
CA GLN A 128 -10.24 44.33 52.97
C GLN A 128 -9.55 44.52 51.61
N PRO A 129 -8.64 45.49 51.47
CA PRO A 129 -7.90 45.68 50.23
C PRO A 129 -7.05 44.42 49.94
N PRO A 130 -6.96 43.99 48.67
CA PRO A 130 -6.10 42.88 48.29
C PRO A 130 -4.65 43.16 48.72
N PRO A 131 -3.92 42.17 49.23
CA PRO A 131 -2.51 42.36 49.53
C PRO A 131 -1.76 42.76 48.26
N GLU A 132 -0.96 43.82 48.34
CA GLU A 132 0.00 44.23 47.31
C GLU A 132 1.08 43.14 47.20
N GLN A 133 0.77 42.05 46.49
CA GLN A 133 1.76 41.05 46.14
C GLN A 133 2.52 41.55 44.92
N ASP A 134 3.84 41.63 45.04
CA ASP A 134 4.73 41.91 43.91
C ASP A 134 4.44 40.89 42.80
N MET A 135 4.25 41.39 41.58
CA MET A 135 3.97 40.58 40.40
C MET A 135 5.01 39.45 40.22
N SER A 136 6.25 39.67 40.68
CA SER A 136 7.32 38.68 40.69
C SER A 136 6.99 37.45 41.54
N GLU A 137 6.45 37.65 42.75
CA GLU A 137 6.04 36.59 43.67
C GLU A 137 4.81 35.84 43.18
N MET A 138 3.87 36.57 42.57
CA MET A 138 2.66 35.98 42.00
C MET A 138 3.00 35.02 40.85
N ILE A 139 3.96 35.40 40.00
CA ILE A 139 4.47 34.56 38.90
C ILE A 139 5.21 33.33 39.46
N ALA A 140 6.06 33.50 40.48
CA ALA A 140 6.78 32.39 41.11
C ALA A 140 5.82 31.37 41.74
N LYS A 141 4.79 31.86 42.44
CA LYS A 141 3.76 31.03 43.07
C LYS A 141 2.89 30.31 42.03
N ALA A 142 2.57 30.96 40.91
CA ALA A 142 1.87 30.33 39.79
C ALA A 142 2.72 29.24 39.12
N ARG A 143 4.03 29.47 38.93
CA ARG A 143 4.97 28.45 38.42
C ARG A 143 5.06 27.25 39.38
N ALA A 144 5.22 27.50 40.67
CA ALA A 144 5.26 26.43 41.69
C ALA A 144 3.95 25.63 41.74
N ARG A 145 2.79 26.29 41.65
CA ARG A 145 1.48 25.60 41.57
C ARG A 145 1.36 24.73 40.32
N ARG A 146 1.85 25.19 39.15
CA ARG A 146 1.84 24.37 37.92
C ARG A 146 2.79 23.17 38.03
N ALA A 147 3.97 23.36 38.62
CA ALA A 147 4.95 22.29 38.84
C ALA A 147 4.45 21.24 39.86
N ALA A 148 3.73 21.66 40.90
CA ALA A 148 3.14 20.74 41.88
C ALA A 148 1.90 20.00 41.34
N ALA A 149 1.11 20.64 40.47
CA ALA A 149 -0.09 20.04 39.88
C ALA A 149 0.22 19.07 38.73
N ASN A 150 1.35 19.27 38.04
CA ASN A 150 1.88 18.34 37.05
C ASN A 150 3.32 18.01 37.42
N PRO A 151 3.59 16.99 38.26
CA PRO A 151 4.92 16.45 38.41
C PRO A 151 5.33 15.84 37.07
N THR A 152 5.97 16.65 36.23
CA THR A 152 6.58 16.19 34.98
C THR A 152 7.59 15.10 35.35
N PRO A 153 7.58 13.94 34.68
CA PRO A 153 8.75 13.08 34.66
C PRO A 153 9.95 13.95 34.31
N ALA A 154 11.07 13.76 35.01
CA ALA A 154 12.30 14.53 34.85
C ALA A 154 12.50 14.92 33.37
N GLU A 155 12.65 16.22 33.10
CA GLU A 155 12.92 16.69 31.75
C GLU A 155 14.08 15.87 31.17
N PRO A 156 13.93 15.29 29.97
CA PRO A 156 15.07 14.65 29.34
C PRO A 156 16.18 15.69 29.26
N ALA A 157 17.39 15.30 29.68
CA ALA A 157 18.56 16.16 29.68
C ALA A 157 18.63 16.96 28.37
N ALA A 158 19.00 18.25 28.45
CA ALA A 158 19.05 19.16 27.32
C ALA A 158 19.72 18.47 26.12
N GLU A 159 18.91 18.03 25.16
CA GLU A 159 19.39 17.30 23.99
C GLU A 159 20.29 18.24 23.19
N SER A 160 21.47 17.76 22.83
CA SER A 160 22.35 18.51 21.93
C SER A 160 21.67 18.69 20.57
N ASP A 161 22.02 19.74 19.82
CA ASP A 161 21.46 19.97 18.48
C ASP A 161 21.68 18.79 17.53
N ALA A 162 22.76 18.02 17.75
CA ALA A 162 23.04 16.78 17.02
C ALA A 162 22.02 15.66 17.36
N GLU A 163 21.66 15.49 18.63
CA GLU A 163 20.65 14.52 19.07
C GLU A 163 19.25 14.93 18.60
N ARG A 164 18.94 16.23 18.64
CA ARG A 164 17.70 16.79 18.09
C ARG A 164 17.60 16.54 16.58
N GLY A 165 18.67 16.81 15.84
CA GLY A 165 18.76 16.55 14.40
C GLY A 165 18.60 15.06 14.09
N LEU A 166 19.26 14.18 14.83
CA LEU A 166 19.15 12.73 14.68
C LEU A 166 17.73 12.23 14.99
N ARG A 167 17.05 12.79 16.01
CA ARG A 167 15.67 12.44 16.33
C ARG A 167 14.70 12.86 15.23
N ILE A 168 14.84 14.06 14.69
CA ILE A 168 14.01 14.55 13.57
C ILE A 168 14.26 13.70 12.32
N ALA A 169 15.52 13.40 12.00
CA ALA A 169 15.87 12.52 10.90
C ALA A 169 15.26 11.12 11.08
N LYS A 170 15.37 10.52 12.27
CA LYS A 170 14.75 9.23 12.60
C LYS A 170 13.22 9.28 12.48
N ALA A 171 12.58 10.34 12.94
CA ALA A 171 11.14 10.51 12.83
C ALA A 171 10.68 10.66 11.37
N ASN A 172 11.43 11.38 10.53
CA ASN A 172 11.14 11.52 9.11
C ASN A 172 11.36 10.19 8.36
N ILE A 173 12.44 9.46 8.67
CA ILE A 173 12.71 8.13 8.09
C ILE A 173 11.63 7.13 8.51
N ALA A 174 11.25 7.10 9.78
CA ALA A 174 10.18 6.26 10.29
C ALA A 174 8.82 6.63 9.68
N GLY A 175 8.53 7.92 9.51
CA GLY A 175 7.32 8.39 8.85
C GLY A 175 7.26 8.09 7.35
N ALA A 176 8.41 8.08 6.67
CA ALA A 176 8.50 7.73 5.25
C ALA A 176 8.41 6.20 5.03
N GLN A 177 9.02 5.41 5.91
CA GLN A 177 9.01 3.94 5.80
C GLN A 177 7.76 3.30 6.39
N GLY A 178 7.16 3.89 7.43
CA GLY A 178 5.99 3.34 8.12
C GLY A 178 4.67 3.60 7.41
N ARG A 179 4.55 4.71 6.67
CA ARG A 179 3.32 5.06 5.94
C ARG A 179 3.04 4.15 4.74
N SER A 180 4.08 3.62 4.10
CA SER A 180 3.95 2.87 2.86
C SER A 180 4.24 1.37 2.97
N ASN A 181 4.71 0.85 4.12
CA ASN A 181 5.21 -0.53 4.22
C ASN A 181 4.47 -1.38 5.27
N GLY A 182 3.17 -1.14 5.48
CA GLY A 182 2.33 -1.94 6.36
C GLY A 182 2.93 -2.18 7.74
N ALA A 183 3.14 -1.08 8.47
CA ALA A 183 3.80 -1.13 9.77
C ALA A 183 2.95 -1.88 10.82
N ASP A 184 1.64 -2.01 10.62
CA ASP A 184 0.78 -2.82 11.48
C ASP A 184 0.75 -4.29 11.08
N ARG A 185 0.64 -5.17 12.09
CA ARG A 185 0.58 -6.64 11.87
C ARG A 185 -0.68 -7.09 11.13
N ASP A 186 -1.63 -6.20 10.90
CA ASP A 186 -2.83 -6.42 10.11
C ASP A 186 -2.89 -5.53 8.85
N ASP A 187 -1.86 -4.68 8.62
CA ASP A 187 -1.78 -3.85 7.42
C ASP A 187 -1.43 -4.72 6.21
N THR A 188 -2.48 -5.14 5.51
CA THR A 188 -2.37 -5.66 4.15
C THR A 188 -2.45 -4.48 3.19
N GLY A 189 -1.58 -4.41 2.20
CA GLY A 189 -1.56 -3.32 1.23
C GLY A 189 -0.68 -3.64 0.04
N GLY A 190 -0.60 -2.72 -0.90
CA GLY A 190 0.29 -2.87 -2.03
C GLY A 190 0.31 -1.65 -2.94
N VAL A 191 1.34 -1.60 -3.78
CA VAL A 191 1.51 -0.56 -4.80
C VAL A 191 1.28 -1.18 -6.16
N PHE A 192 0.49 -0.49 -6.99
CA PHE A 192 0.30 -0.82 -8.39
C PHE A 192 1.32 -0.05 -9.24
N THR A 193 1.92 -0.73 -10.20
CA THR A 193 2.84 -0.14 -11.17
C THR A 193 2.46 -0.63 -12.56
N ILE A 194 2.22 0.31 -13.47
CA ILE A 194 1.98 0.00 -14.88
C ILE A 194 3.36 -0.14 -15.54
N LEU A 195 3.66 -1.32 -16.08
CA LEU A 195 4.95 -1.62 -16.69
C LEU A 195 4.99 -1.23 -18.16
N SER A 196 3.96 -1.63 -18.89
CA SER A 196 3.79 -1.39 -20.31
C SER A 196 2.32 -1.08 -20.56
N GLN A 197 2.05 -0.11 -21.43
CA GLN A 197 0.71 0.23 -21.88
C GLN A 197 0.77 0.43 -23.39
N THR A 198 -0.07 -0.30 -24.10
CA THR A 198 -0.39 -0.09 -25.51
C THR A 198 -1.85 0.34 -25.62
N SER A 199 -2.32 0.65 -26.83
CA SER A 199 -3.71 1.06 -27.05
C SER A 199 -4.73 -0.04 -26.73
N HIS A 200 -4.32 -1.32 -26.74
CA HIS A 200 -5.23 -2.47 -26.60
C HIS A 200 -4.84 -3.45 -25.49
N SER A 201 -3.60 -3.38 -24.99
CA SER A 201 -3.11 -4.26 -23.93
C SER A 201 -2.16 -3.54 -22.97
N ALA A 202 -2.09 -4.00 -21.73
CA ALA A 202 -1.20 -3.44 -20.71
C ALA A 202 -0.75 -4.49 -19.69
N ASP A 203 0.46 -4.34 -19.18
CA ASP A 203 0.97 -5.13 -18.07
C ASP A 203 0.94 -4.32 -16.77
N VAL A 204 0.18 -4.81 -15.80
CA VAL A 204 0.07 -4.19 -14.48
C VAL A 204 0.71 -5.09 -13.44
N LYS A 205 1.64 -4.54 -12.67
CA LYS A 205 2.29 -5.23 -11.56
C LYS A 205 1.76 -4.72 -10.24
N PHE A 206 1.18 -5.61 -9.46
CA PHE A 206 0.83 -5.38 -8.07
C PHE A 206 1.96 -5.88 -7.17
N LYS A 207 2.44 -5.06 -6.26
CA LYS A 207 3.40 -5.45 -5.23
C LYS A 207 2.73 -5.30 -3.86
N GLY A 208 2.33 -6.42 -3.28
CA GLY A 208 1.63 -6.47 -2.01
C GLY A 208 2.55 -6.82 -0.83
N TRP A 209 2.22 -6.29 0.33
CA TRP A 209 2.65 -6.77 1.64
C TRP A 209 1.39 -7.24 2.38
N ASN A 210 1.42 -8.46 2.91
CA ASN A 210 0.33 -9.03 3.70
C ASN A 210 0.97 -9.70 4.89
N ALA A 211 0.55 -9.39 6.11
CA ALA A 211 1.18 -9.92 7.31
C ALA A 211 1.08 -11.46 7.44
N ASN A 212 0.09 -12.08 6.79
CA ASN A 212 -0.06 -13.54 6.73
C ASN A 212 1.07 -14.20 5.93
N PHE A 213 1.59 -13.51 4.91
CA PHE A 213 2.74 -13.94 4.15
C PHE A 213 3.95 -13.14 4.64
N LYS A 214 4.86 -13.75 5.42
CA LYS A 214 6.12 -13.12 5.92
C LYS A 214 7.06 -12.56 4.82
N ARG A 215 6.60 -12.43 3.57
CA ARG A 215 7.33 -11.99 2.40
C ARG A 215 6.45 -11.12 1.50
N ASN A 216 7.05 -10.05 0.96
CA ASN A 216 6.49 -9.24 -0.13
C ASN A 216 6.16 -10.14 -1.32
N TRP A 217 4.90 -10.14 -1.76
CA TRP A 217 4.48 -10.88 -2.94
C TRP A 217 4.21 -9.90 -4.08
N SER A 218 4.33 -10.37 -5.31
CA SER A 218 4.04 -9.55 -6.48
C SER A 218 3.30 -10.36 -7.52
N GLN A 219 2.22 -9.79 -8.05
CA GLN A 219 1.43 -10.36 -9.12
C GLN A 219 1.53 -9.47 -10.34
N GLN A 220 1.96 -10.04 -11.47
CA GLN A 220 1.89 -9.37 -12.76
C GLN A 220 0.63 -9.88 -13.46
N VAL A 221 -0.20 -8.95 -13.92
CA VAL A 221 -1.46 -9.22 -14.59
C VAL A 221 -1.41 -8.57 -15.95
N HIS A 222 -1.56 -9.39 -16.99
CA HIS A 222 -1.75 -8.91 -18.35
C HIS A 222 -3.22 -8.57 -18.56
N VAL A 223 -3.50 -7.36 -19.04
CA VAL A 223 -4.84 -6.82 -19.26
C VAL A 223 -5.02 -6.53 -20.74
N GLU A 224 -6.07 -7.08 -21.31
CA GLU A 224 -6.51 -6.82 -22.68
C GLU A 224 -7.77 -5.93 -22.61
N GLN A 225 -7.93 -5.01 -23.57
CA GLN A 225 -9.07 -4.08 -23.61
C GLN A 225 -10.42 -4.82 -23.68
N GLY A 226 -10.47 -5.92 -24.45
CA GLY A 226 -11.67 -6.75 -24.57
C GLY A 226 -12.89 -5.97 -25.05
N ALA A 227 -13.92 -5.92 -24.21
CA ALA A 227 -15.20 -5.24 -24.50
C ALA A 227 -15.29 -3.81 -23.96
N GLU A 228 -14.21 -3.30 -23.34
CA GLU A 228 -14.20 -1.97 -22.74
C GLU A 228 -13.94 -0.89 -23.79
N LEU A 229 -14.52 0.30 -23.59
CA LEU A 229 -14.32 1.45 -24.48
C LEU A 229 -12.84 1.85 -24.56
N ASP A 230 -12.14 1.84 -23.43
CA ASP A 230 -10.76 2.30 -23.28
C ASP A 230 -9.93 1.29 -22.47
N ILE A 231 -8.64 1.14 -22.80
CA ILE A 231 -7.71 0.25 -22.09
C ILE A 231 -7.50 0.70 -20.63
N GLU A 232 -7.53 2.00 -20.36
CA GLU A 232 -7.41 2.58 -19.02
C GLU A 232 -8.53 2.09 -18.09
N THR A 233 -9.75 2.02 -18.61
CA THR A 233 -10.90 1.54 -17.85
C THR A 233 -10.79 0.04 -17.57
N ALA A 234 -10.28 -0.75 -18.53
CA ALA A 234 -10.02 -2.17 -18.32
C ALA A 234 -8.94 -2.41 -17.25
N ILE A 235 -7.87 -1.61 -17.26
CA ILE A 235 -6.81 -1.64 -16.25
C ILE A 235 -7.39 -1.37 -14.86
N VAL A 236 -8.18 -0.30 -14.70
CA VAL A 236 -8.77 0.05 -13.40
C VAL A 236 -9.72 -1.03 -12.90
N LYS A 237 -10.57 -1.59 -13.77
CA LYS A 237 -11.44 -2.71 -13.39
C LYS A 237 -10.62 -3.91 -12.89
N GLN A 238 -9.53 -4.24 -13.57
CA GLN A 238 -8.68 -5.33 -13.13
C GLN A 238 -7.96 -5.03 -11.80
N MET A 239 -7.55 -3.78 -11.58
CA MET A 239 -7.01 -3.34 -10.30
C MET A 239 -8.04 -3.50 -9.18
N ILE A 240 -9.31 -3.13 -9.40
CA ILE A 240 -10.40 -3.30 -8.43
C ILE A 240 -10.61 -4.79 -8.10
N VAL A 241 -10.55 -5.67 -9.10
CA VAL A 241 -10.61 -7.12 -8.88
C VAL A 241 -9.48 -7.60 -7.98
N VAL A 242 -8.25 -7.09 -8.15
CA VAL A 242 -7.12 -7.42 -7.28
C VAL A 242 -7.32 -6.84 -5.87
N ILE A 243 -7.75 -5.58 -5.75
CA ILE A 243 -8.03 -4.94 -4.45
C ILE A 243 -9.07 -5.74 -3.67
N ARG A 244 -10.18 -6.14 -4.30
CA ARG A 244 -11.26 -6.91 -3.67
C ARG A 244 -10.84 -8.30 -3.18
N LYS A 245 -9.79 -8.87 -3.75
CA LYS A 245 -9.23 -10.14 -3.24
C LYS A 245 -8.48 -9.96 -1.93
N GLU A 246 -7.87 -8.80 -1.73
CA GLU A 246 -7.08 -8.50 -0.53
C GLU A 246 -7.88 -7.77 0.55
N LYS A 247 -8.76 -6.85 0.15
CA LYS A 247 -9.62 -6.05 1.04
C LYS A 247 -11.03 -5.98 0.48
N THR A 248 -11.99 -6.47 1.26
CA THR A 248 -13.42 -6.43 0.92
C THR A 248 -14.16 -5.24 1.54
N ASP A 249 -13.57 -4.64 2.59
CA ASP A 249 -14.16 -3.55 3.36
C ASP A 249 -13.56 -2.19 2.96
N ASP A 250 -13.76 -1.21 3.84
CA ASP A 250 -13.17 0.12 3.71
C ASP A 250 -11.66 0.04 3.96
N PHE A 251 -10.90 0.76 3.14
CA PHE A 251 -9.45 0.77 3.19
C PHE A 251 -8.88 2.17 3.00
N GLN A 252 -7.68 2.36 3.53
CA GLN A 252 -6.91 3.58 3.36
C GLN A 252 -6.09 3.49 2.08
N TRP A 253 -6.27 4.44 1.18
CA TRP A 253 -5.49 4.60 -0.05
C TRP A 253 -4.54 5.78 0.07
N ASP A 254 -3.25 5.57 -0.15
CA ASP A 254 -2.29 6.66 -0.26
C ASP A 254 -2.32 7.26 -1.67
N SER A 255 -2.93 8.45 -1.79
CA SER A 255 -3.04 9.14 -3.08
C SER A 255 -1.78 9.96 -3.34
N HIS A 256 -1.07 9.61 -4.40
CA HIS A 256 0.06 10.40 -4.88
C HIS A 256 -0.40 11.75 -5.42
N ARG A 257 -1.56 11.82 -6.09
CA ARG A 257 -2.10 13.07 -6.62
C ARG A 257 -2.46 14.05 -5.50
N LEU A 258 -3.06 13.56 -4.42
CA LEU A 258 -3.53 14.40 -3.31
C LEU A 258 -2.50 14.56 -2.18
N GLY A 259 -1.41 13.78 -2.21
CA GLY A 259 -0.37 13.76 -1.17
C GLY A 259 -0.90 13.37 0.20
N ARG A 260 -2.01 12.63 0.27
CA ARG A 260 -2.68 12.24 1.52
C ARG A 260 -3.36 10.88 1.39
N VAL A 261 -3.59 10.28 2.55
CA VAL A 261 -4.40 9.06 2.70
C VAL A 261 -5.89 9.39 2.59
N VAL A 262 -6.62 8.64 1.78
CA VAL A 262 -8.06 8.76 1.55
C VAL A 262 -8.74 7.44 1.91
N ASN A 263 -9.84 7.49 2.67
CA ASN A 263 -10.62 6.30 3.04
C ASN A 263 -11.59 5.93 1.91
N MET A 264 -11.33 4.84 1.20
CA MET A 264 -12.16 4.33 0.10
C MET A 264 -12.80 2.99 0.46
N SER A 265 -13.86 2.61 -0.25
CA SER A 265 -14.49 1.30 -0.06
C SER A 265 -14.21 0.36 -1.21
N ALA A 266 -13.93 -0.92 -0.91
CA ALA A 266 -13.77 -1.98 -1.91
C ALA A 266 -15.09 -2.67 -2.29
N ARG A 267 -16.21 -2.26 -1.70
CA ARG A 267 -17.51 -2.90 -1.88
C ARG A 267 -18.03 -2.77 -3.31
N LYS A 268 -19.06 -3.55 -3.65
CA LYS A 268 -19.62 -3.57 -5.01
C LYS A 268 -20.49 -2.34 -5.28
N GLU A 269 -21.19 -1.87 -4.26
CA GLU A 269 -22.01 -0.66 -4.27
C GLU A 269 -21.19 0.60 -4.61
N ASP A 270 -19.95 0.70 -4.13
CA ASP A 270 -19.10 1.88 -4.29
C ASP A 270 -18.13 1.78 -5.49
N GLU A 271 -18.36 0.81 -6.39
CA GLU A 271 -17.47 0.55 -7.54
C GLU A 271 -17.32 1.77 -8.44
N ALA A 272 -18.41 2.52 -8.66
CA ALA A 272 -18.39 3.69 -9.53
C ALA A 272 -17.49 4.80 -8.97
N GLU A 273 -17.53 5.04 -7.66
CA GLU A 273 -16.69 6.02 -6.98
C GLU A 273 -15.22 5.57 -7.00
N LEU A 274 -14.96 4.31 -6.65
CA LEU A 274 -13.61 3.75 -6.66
C LEU A 274 -13.00 3.78 -8.08
N THR A 275 -13.78 3.43 -9.10
CA THR A 275 -13.34 3.48 -10.50
C THR A 275 -13.01 4.92 -10.90
N ALA A 276 -13.89 5.87 -10.62
CA ALA A 276 -13.68 7.28 -10.96
C ALA A 276 -12.45 7.88 -10.25
N PHE A 277 -12.20 7.46 -9.00
CA PHE A 277 -11.04 7.86 -8.24
C PHE A 277 -9.74 7.28 -8.83
N LEU A 278 -9.69 5.96 -9.05
CA LEU A 278 -8.53 5.26 -9.58
C LEU A 278 -8.18 5.71 -11.00
N MET A 279 -9.18 5.97 -11.85
CA MET A 279 -8.97 6.53 -13.19
C MET A 279 -8.19 7.85 -13.13
N LYS A 280 -8.57 8.76 -12.23
CA LYS A 280 -7.86 10.03 -12.03
C LYS A 280 -6.50 9.85 -11.38
N GLU A 281 -6.31 8.78 -10.60
CA GLU A 281 -5.06 8.54 -9.87
C GLU A 281 -3.97 7.99 -10.78
N MET A 282 -4.32 6.99 -11.58
CA MET A 282 -3.37 6.33 -12.48
C MET A 282 -3.20 7.08 -13.79
N PHE A 283 -4.27 7.73 -14.27
CA PHE A 283 -4.31 8.35 -15.60
C PHE A 283 -4.80 9.81 -15.52
N PRO A 284 -3.99 10.74 -14.98
CA PRO A 284 -4.39 12.15 -14.87
C PRO A 284 -4.63 12.82 -16.24
N GLU A 285 -3.93 12.37 -17.28
CA GLU A 285 -4.04 12.88 -18.66
C GLU A 285 -5.14 12.20 -19.48
N HIS A 286 -5.91 11.26 -18.90
CA HIS A 286 -6.95 10.55 -19.62
C HIS A 286 -8.13 11.49 -19.93
N ARG A 287 -8.21 11.90 -21.20
CA ARG A 287 -9.37 12.56 -21.78
C ARG A 287 -10.23 11.49 -22.41
N ARG A 288 -11.45 11.28 -21.89
CA ARG A 288 -12.45 10.40 -22.53
C ARG A 288 -12.54 10.79 -24.02
N ARG A 289 -12.24 9.85 -24.90
CA ARG A 289 -12.31 10.04 -26.34
C ARG A 289 -13.70 9.71 -26.88
#